data_AF-A0A8S4EJ58-F1
#
_entry.id   AF-A0A8S4EJ58-F1
#
_cell.length_a   1.000
_cell.length_b   1.000
_cell.length_c   1.000
_cell.angle_alpha   90.00
_cell.angle_beta   90.00
_cell.angle_gamma   90.00
#
_symmetry.space_group_name_H-M   'P 1'
#
loop_
_entity.id
_entity.type
_entity.pdbx_description
1 polymer ?
#
loop_
_entity_poly.entity_id
_entity_poly.type
_entity_poly.pdbx_seq_one_letter_code
_entity_poly.pdbx_strand_id
1 'polypeptide(L)'
;MLIGSWLFLKYSPSDNIAFLGWMNSFVHVVMYAYYGLAAFGPHMQKYLTWKKYLTTLQLAQFVSQFLVLVAQINLTECPMPTALTLTVFGNNLFFIYLFGRFYYQNYIKNKSNIQYNVDKKSKSRLD
;
A
#
# COMPACT_ATOMS: atom_id res chain seq x y z
N MET A 1 13.47 -1.26 -1.61
CA MET A 1 13.24 -1.60 -3.03
C MET A 1 14.55 -1.78 -3.79
N LEU A 2 15.51 -0.85 -3.70
CA LEU A 2 16.72 -0.81 -4.54
C LEU A 2 17.57 -2.11 -4.58
N ILE A 3 17.86 -2.73 -3.43
CA ILE A 3 18.70 -3.94 -3.36
C ILE A 3 17.97 -5.16 -3.97
N GLY A 4 16.65 -5.27 -3.73
CA GLY A 4 15.82 -6.33 -4.32
C GLY A 4 15.70 -6.17 -5.83
N SER A 5 15.46 -4.96 -6.33
CA SER A 5 15.37 -4.68 -7.77
C SER A 5 16.66 -4.99 -8.52
N TRP A 6 17.82 -4.69 -7.92
CA TRP A 6 19.13 -4.99 -8.50
C TRP A 6 19.41 -6.49 -8.61
N LEU A 7 19.13 -7.25 -7.55
CA LEU A 7 19.29 -8.70 -7.56
C LEU A 7 18.30 -9.37 -8.53
N PHE A 8 17.08 -8.85 -8.68
CA PHE A 8 16.12 -9.39 -9.65
C PHE A 8 16.54 -9.17 -11.11
N LEU A 9 16.98 -7.95 -11.47
CA LEU A 9 17.46 -7.63 -12.82
C LEU A 9 18.70 -8.45 -13.21
N LYS A 10 19.55 -8.78 -12.23
CA LYS A 10 20.78 -9.53 -12.44
C LYS A 10 20.53 -11.02 -12.73
N TYR A 11 19.51 -11.62 -12.12
CA TYR A 11 19.34 -13.07 -12.11
C TYR A 11 18.18 -13.60 -12.97
N SER A 12 17.15 -12.80 -13.26
CA SER A 12 16.10 -13.22 -14.21
C SER A 12 15.24 -12.04 -14.69
N PRO A 13 15.49 -11.50 -15.90
CA PRO A 13 14.60 -10.51 -16.50
C PRO A 13 13.31 -11.23 -16.96
N SER A 14 12.29 -11.23 -16.12
CA SER A 14 10.95 -11.70 -16.50
C SER A 14 10.05 -10.50 -16.80
N ASP A 15 9.37 -10.54 -17.95
CA ASP A 15 8.45 -9.47 -18.40
C ASP A 15 7.34 -9.18 -17.39
N ASN A 16 6.88 -10.21 -16.69
CA ASN A 16 5.91 -10.09 -15.59
C ASN A 16 6.41 -9.15 -14.47
N ILE A 17 7.72 -9.11 -14.18
CA ILE A 17 8.29 -8.26 -13.13
C ILE A 17 8.40 -6.80 -13.60
N ALA A 18 8.70 -6.57 -14.87
CA ALA A 18 8.72 -5.23 -15.45
C ALA A 18 7.34 -4.57 -15.36
N PHE A 19 6.26 -5.34 -15.61
CA PHE A 19 4.89 -4.87 -15.44
C PHE A 19 4.56 -4.49 -13.98
N LEU A 20 5.02 -5.28 -13.00
CA LEU A 20 4.85 -4.96 -11.58
C LEU A 20 5.61 -3.69 -11.16
N GLY A 21 6.81 -3.48 -11.72
CA GLY A 21 7.59 -2.26 -11.51
C GLY A 21 6.91 -1.03 -12.09
N TRP A 22 6.37 -1.13 -13.30
CA TRP A 22 5.62 -0.05 -13.95
C TRP A 22 4.39 0.37 -13.13
N MET A 23 3.60 -0.61 -12.63
CA MET A 23 2.48 -0.34 -11.74
C MET A 23 2.91 0.40 -10.47
N ASN A 24 4.02 -0.01 -9.85
CA ASN A 24 4.54 0.65 -8.65
C ASN A 24 4.92 2.11 -8.95
N SER A 25 5.64 2.36 -10.06
CA SER A 25 6.00 3.72 -10.48
C SER A 25 4.78 4.59 -10.73
N PHE A 26 3.72 4.05 -11.36
CA PHE A 26 2.46 4.78 -11.56
C PHE A 26 1.83 5.23 -10.24
N VAL A 27 1.72 4.32 -9.26
CA VAL A 27 1.21 4.65 -7.92
C VAL A 27 2.10 5.68 -7.22
N HIS A 28 3.42 5.58 -7.38
CA HIS A 28 4.36 6.54 -6.82
C HIS A 28 4.23 7.92 -7.47
N VAL A 29 4.04 8.02 -8.79
CA VAL A 29 3.78 9.31 -9.46
C VAL A 29 2.57 10.00 -8.83
N VAL A 30 1.47 9.28 -8.61
CA VAL A 30 0.26 9.83 -7.97
C VAL A 30 0.51 10.26 -6.52
N MET A 31 1.27 9.46 -5.76
CA MET A 31 1.62 9.78 -4.37
C MET A 31 2.53 11.00 -4.26
N TYR A 32 3.59 11.08 -5.06
CA TYR A 32 4.50 12.23 -5.05
C TYR A 32 3.82 13.49 -5.60
N ALA A 33 2.92 13.37 -6.58
CA ALA A 33 2.09 14.49 -7.02
C ALA A 33 1.25 15.05 -5.86
N TYR A 34 0.62 14.18 -5.06
CA TYR A 34 -0.11 14.60 -3.88
C TYR A 34 0.77 15.32 -2.84
N TYR A 35 1.97 14.80 -2.57
CA TYR A 35 2.91 15.48 -1.67
C TYR A 35 3.42 16.81 -2.23
N GLY A 36 3.63 16.90 -3.55
CA GLY A 36 3.94 18.15 -4.23
C GLY A 36 2.84 19.19 -4.06
N LEU A 37 1.57 18.80 -4.27
CA LEU A 37 0.43 19.68 -4.04
C LEU A 37 0.26 20.05 -2.55
N ALA A 38 0.60 19.15 -1.62
CA ALA A 38 0.60 19.42 -0.19
C ALA A 38 1.61 20.51 0.21
N ALA A 39 2.72 20.62 -0.52
CA ALA A 39 3.80 21.58 -0.27
C ALA A 39 3.49 22.99 -0.80
N PHE A 40 2.52 23.15 -1.71
CA PHE A 40 2.10 24.46 -2.26
C PHE A 40 1.33 25.35 -1.25
N GLY A 41 1.08 24.87 -0.02
CA GLY A 41 0.65 25.71 1.09
C GLY A 41 -0.69 25.33 1.73
N PRO A 42 -1.06 26.00 2.85
CA PRO A 42 -2.21 25.65 3.70
C PRO A 42 -3.56 25.79 3.00
N HIS A 43 -3.64 26.58 1.92
CA HIS A 43 -4.86 26.74 1.12
C HIS A 43 -5.22 25.45 0.35
N MET A 44 -4.22 24.69 -0.11
CA MET A 44 -4.44 23.42 -0.83
C MET A 44 -4.64 22.24 0.12
N GLN A 45 -4.03 22.27 1.30
CA GLN A 45 -4.20 21.22 2.33
C GLN A 45 -5.67 20.98 2.72
N LYS A 46 -6.54 21.98 2.60
CA LYS A 46 -7.98 21.84 2.87
C LYS A 46 -8.68 20.89 1.89
N TYR A 47 -8.19 20.76 0.66
CA TYR A 47 -8.69 19.84 -0.37
C TYR A 47 -8.02 18.45 -0.31
N LEU A 48 -6.98 18.29 0.52
CA LEU A 48 -6.19 17.06 0.62
C LEU A 48 -6.85 15.95 1.48
N THR A 49 -8.16 15.98 1.68
CA THR A 49 -8.91 14.96 2.45
C THR A 49 -8.86 13.56 1.83
N TRP A 50 -8.41 13.45 0.57
CA TRP A 50 -8.36 12.21 -0.20
C TRP A 50 -7.12 11.35 0.13
N LYS A 51 -6.37 11.70 1.17
CA LYS A 51 -5.22 10.91 1.69
C LYS A 51 -5.55 9.43 1.89
N LYS A 52 -6.81 9.13 2.25
CA LYS A 52 -7.30 7.76 2.42
C LYS A 52 -7.24 6.95 1.13
N TYR A 53 -7.64 7.55 0.02
CA TYR A 53 -7.62 6.90 -1.28
C TYR A 53 -6.21 6.58 -1.72
N LEU A 54 -5.23 7.45 -1.44
CA LEU A 54 -3.82 7.19 -1.71
C LEU A 54 -3.28 6.00 -0.91
N THR A 55 -3.56 5.95 0.40
CA THR A 55 -3.13 4.83 1.24
C THR A 55 -3.81 3.52 0.81
N THR A 56 -5.10 3.57 0.46
CA THR A 56 -5.84 2.41 -0.03
C THR A 56 -5.33 1.94 -1.39
N LEU A 57 -4.94 2.87 -2.28
CA LEU A 57 -4.42 2.57 -3.61
C LEU A 57 -3.02 1.93 -3.52
N GLN A 58 -2.15 2.42 -2.62
CA GLN A 58 -0.87 1.78 -2.33
C GLN A 58 -1.04 0.36 -1.77
N LEU A 59 -1.98 0.18 -0.83
CA LEU A 59 -2.27 -1.15 -0.27
C LEU A 59 -2.82 -2.10 -1.35
N ALA A 60 -3.71 -1.61 -2.22
CA ALA A 60 -4.23 -2.38 -3.33
C ALA A 60 -3.11 -2.82 -4.29
N GLN A 61 -2.15 -1.94 -4.59
CA GLN A 61 -0.98 -2.29 -5.41
C GLN A 61 -0.16 -3.42 -4.79
N PHE A 62 0.13 -3.39 -3.48
CA PHE A 62 0.87 -4.47 -2.82
C PHE A 62 0.08 -5.80 -2.81
N VAL A 63 -1.23 -5.75 -2.58
CA VAL A 63 -2.08 -6.96 -2.61
C VAL A 63 -2.17 -7.55 -4.02
N SER A 64 -2.38 -6.72 -5.05
CA SER A 64 -2.38 -7.18 -6.43
C SER A 64 -1.04 -7.77 -6.83
N GLN A 65 0.08 -7.15 -6.46
CA GLN A 65 1.42 -7.69 -6.70
C GLN A 65 1.65 -9.03 -5.99
N PHE A 66 1.18 -9.16 -4.75
CA PHE A 66 1.26 -10.41 -3.99
C PHE A 66 0.50 -11.54 -4.68
N LEU A 67 -0.73 -11.28 -5.16
CA LEU A 67 -1.54 -12.27 -5.87
C LEU A 67 -0.88 -12.70 -7.18
N VAL A 68 -0.36 -11.75 -7.96
CA VAL A 68 0.38 -12.05 -9.19
C VAL A 68 1.62 -12.89 -8.87
N LEU A 69 2.38 -12.56 -7.82
CA LEU A 69 3.56 -13.33 -7.41
C LEU A 69 3.20 -14.77 -7.04
N VAL A 70 2.13 -14.97 -6.27
CA VAL A 70 1.64 -16.31 -5.90
C VAL A 70 1.16 -17.08 -7.12
N ALA A 71 0.45 -16.44 -8.05
CA ALA A 71 0.02 -17.07 -9.30
C ALA A 71 1.22 -17.49 -10.16
N GLN A 72 2.25 -16.66 -10.26
CA GLN A 72 3.47 -16.95 -11.01
C GLN A 72 4.24 -18.15 -10.43
N ILE A 73 4.29 -18.29 -9.10
CA ILE A 73 4.90 -19.45 -8.42
C ILE A 73 4.13 -20.75 -8.71
N ASN A 74 2.79 -20.68 -8.79
CA ASN A 74 1.97 -21.87 -9.05
C ASN A 74 1.91 -22.26 -10.53
N LEU A 75 2.04 -21.30 -11.45
CA LEU A 75 1.94 -21.53 -12.90
C LEU A 75 3.28 -21.81 -13.59
N THR A 76 4.40 -21.48 -12.94
CA THR A 76 5.73 -21.62 -13.56
C THR A 76 6.46 -22.85 -13.01
N GLU A 77 6.79 -23.80 -13.89
CA GLU A 77 7.57 -25.01 -13.55
C GLU A 77 9.09 -24.73 -13.45
N CYS A 78 9.54 -23.53 -13.79
CA CYS A 78 10.95 -23.12 -13.69
C CYS A 78 11.28 -22.53 -12.30
N PRO A 79 12.29 -23.08 -11.59
CA PRO A 79 12.69 -22.56 -10.28
C PRO A 79 13.45 -21.24 -10.44
N MET A 80 12.76 -20.12 -10.20
CA MET A 80 13.42 -18.89 -9.80
C MET A 80 14.22 -19.12 -8.51
N PRO A 81 15.35 -18.43 -8.28
CA PRO A 81 16.14 -18.59 -7.06
C PRO A 81 15.25 -18.32 -5.84
N THR A 82 15.06 -19.35 -5.00
CA THR A 82 14.14 -19.30 -3.85
C THR A 82 14.42 -18.13 -2.92
N ALA A 83 15.69 -17.74 -2.80
CA ALA A 83 16.14 -16.59 -2.00
C ALA A 83 15.59 -15.24 -2.52
N LEU A 84 15.49 -15.06 -3.84
CA LEU A 84 14.97 -13.83 -4.44
C LEU A 84 13.46 -13.71 -4.23
N THR A 85 12.73 -14.78 -4.51
CA THR A 85 11.29 -14.87 -4.30
C THR A 85 10.94 -14.62 -2.83
N LEU A 86 11.66 -15.25 -1.89
CA LEU A 86 11.44 -15.08 -0.45
C LEU A 86 11.68 -13.63 0.01
N THR A 87 12.72 -12.97 -0.52
CA THR A 87 13.04 -11.58 -0.17
C THR A 87 11.94 -10.62 -0.62
N VAL A 88 11.41 -10.78 -1.84
CA VAL A 88 10.30 -9.94 -2.35
C VAL A 88 9.00 -10.24 -1.63
N PHE A 89 8.75 -11.52 -1.31
CA PHE A 89 7.58 -11.94 -0.55
C PHE A 89 7.58 -11.36 0.87
N GLY A 90 8.72 -11.46 1.58
CA GLY A 90 8.89 -10.88 2.91
C GLY A 90 8.73 -9.36 2.91
N ASN A 91 9.27 -8.67 1.89
CA ASN A 91 9.12 -7.23 1.76
C ASN A 91 7.66 -6.80 1.49
N ASN A 92 6.93 -7.52 0.62
CA ASN A 92 5.50 -7.26 0.39
C ASN A 92 4.66 -7.48 1.65
N LEU A 93 4.87 -8.58 2.37
CA LEU A 93 4.21 -8.86 3.65
C LEU A 93 4.46 -7.76 4.68
N PHE A 94 5.70 -7.29 4.77
CA PHE A 94 6.07 -6.21 5.69
C PHE A 94 5.30 -4.90 5.39
N PHE A 95 5.22 -4.51 4.11
CA PHE A 95 4.47 -3.33 3.70
C PHE A 95 2.96 -3.50 3.92
N ILE A 96 2.38 -4.66 3.59
CA ILE A 96 0.96 -4.93 3.86
C ILE A 96 0.66 -4.84 5.35
N TYR A 97 1.51 -5.39 6.22
CA TYR A 97 1.34 -5.29 7.67
C TYR A 97 1.38 -3.83 8.15
N LEU A 98 2.39 -3.07 7.72
CA LEU A 98 2.60 -1.69 8.16
C LEU A 98 1.46 -0.78 7.71
N PHE A 99 1.07 -0.87 6.43
CA PHE A 99 -0.05 -0.10 5.88
C PHE A 99 -1.40 -0.58 6.40
N GLY A 100 -1.58 -1.88 6.62
CA GLY A 100 -2.78 -2.44 7.25
C GLY A 100 -2.96 -1.92 8.67
N ARG A 101 -1.89 -1.90 9.48
CA ARG A 101 -1.91 -1.33 10.83
C ARG A 101 -2.21 0.16 10.80
N PHE A 102 -1.59 0.92 9.90
CA PHE A 102 -1.87 2.35 9.72
C PHE A 102 -3.32 2.60 9.29
N TYR A 103 -3.87 1.79 8.37
CA TYR A 103 -5.24 1.90 7.91
C TYR A 103 -6.24 1.61 9.03
N TYR A 104 -6.02 0.53 9.79
CA TYR A 104 -6.85 0.16 10.93
C TYR A 104 -6.86 1.27 11.99
N GLN A 105 -5.70 1.80 12.36
CA GLN A 105 -5.59 2.84 13.39
C GLN A 105 -6.22 4.16 12.95
N ASN A 106 -5.98 4.62 11.72
CA ASN A 106 -6.43 5.94 11.28
C ASN A 106 -7.89 5.96 10.80
N TYR A 107 -8.39 4.87 10.24
CA TYR A 107 -9.71 4.87 9.59
C TYR A 107 -10.76 4.00 10.26
N ILE A 108 -10.38 2.89 10.89
CA ILE A 108 -11.33 1.98 11.56
C ILE A 108 -11.49 2.37 13.03
N LYS A 109 -10.37 2.43 13.78
CA LYS A 109 -10.38 2.79 15.21
C LYS A 109 -10.86 4.22 15.47
N ASN A 110 -10.59 5.14 14.56
CA ASN A 110 -11.03 6.53 14.69
C ASN A 110 -12.54 6.67 14.45
N LYS A 111 -13.11 5.89 13.51
CA LYS A 111 -14.54 5.88 13.24
C LYS A 111 -15.35 5.28 14.40
N SER A 112 -14.85 4.22 15.04
CA SER A 112 -15.50 3.62 16.21
C SER A 112 -15.47 4.53 17.44
N ASN A 113 -14.38 5.30 17.66
CA ASN A 113 -14.32 6.30 18.73
C ASN A 113 -15.29 7.47 18.52
N ILE A 114 -15.46 7.94 17.28
CA ILE A 114 -16.43 8.99 16.96
C ILE A 114 -17.86 8.47 17.22
N GLN A 115 -18.19 7.26 16.74
CA GLN A 115 -19.49 6.64 16.97
C GLN A 115 -19.81 6.48 18.47
N TYR A 116 -18.84 5.96 19.25
CA TYR A 116 -18.98 5.80 20.70
C TYR A 116 -19.25 7.13 21.43
N ASN A 117 -18.54 8.21 21.07
CA ASN A 117 -18.76 9.52 21.66
C ASN A 117 -20.12 10.13 21.26
N VAL A 118 -20.61 9.85 20.04
CA VAL A 118 -21.95 10.27 19.60
C VAL A 118 -23.03 9.54 20.40
N ASP A 119 -22.93 8.22 20.55
CA ASP A 119 -23.89 7.42 21.32
C ASP A 119 -23.90 7.79 22.81
N LYS A 120 -22.73 8.08 23.39
CA LYS A 120 -22.62 8.58 24.77
C LYS A 120 -23.29 9.94 24.96
N LYS A 121 -23.14 10.85 23.98
CA LYS A 121 -23.74 12.20 24.00
C LYS A 121 -25.24 12.21 23.70
N SER A 122 -25.79 11.20 23.02
CA SER A 122 -27.25 11.07 22.88
C SER A 122 -27.88 10.59 24.18
N LYS A 123 -27.24 9.63 24.86
CA LYS A 123 -27.73 9.07 26.12
C LYS A 123 -27.73 10.10 27.25
N SER A 124 -26.69 10.93 27.37
CA SER A 124 -26.62 12.00 28.39
C SER A 124 -27.57 13.18 28.16
N ARG A 125 -28.35 13.20 27.07
CA ARG A 125 -29.30 14.27 26.75
C ARG A 125 -30.75 13.87 27.01
N LEU A 126 -30.96 12.61 27.37
CA LEU A 126 -32.26 12.01 27.67
C LEU A 126 -32.50 11.85 29.18
N ASP A 127 -31.44 12.03 29.99
CA ASP A 127 -31.45 12.13 31.45
C ASP A 127 -31.43 13.61 31.88
#